data_AF-A0A430QSY7-F1
#
_entry.id   AF-A0A430QSY7-F1
#
_cell.length_a   1.000
_cell.length_b   1.000
_cell.length_c   1.000
_cell.angle_alpha   90.00
_cell.angle_beta   90.00
_cell.angle_gamma   90.00
#
_symmetry.space_group_name_H-M   'P 1'
#
loop_
_entity.id
_entity.type
_entity.pdbx_description
1 polymer ?
#
loop_
_entity_poly.entity_id
_entity_poly.type
_entity_poly.pdbx_seq_one_letter_code
_entity_poly.pdbx_strand_id
1 'polypeptide(L)'
;TDIRHETNLTNVKLTISSLIKEQEEQKQQLLSEQNRLAERGAAEMVLLQLAASKGESTPVAQASIELGIALLLGGNIDVQGRMLDYLMKKKLSGFFTSLAGLTQKCSVLDLDTFERCNKAEGLAVGLSDMEGITNLYDADFTCKIFRFLQLLCEGHNLGKFLHHLFCTAFQDYLRTQAGNTVSVNLIISTVDYLLRLQESIMDFYWHYSNKDTIDESGKNSFVRAIKIGKQVFRSLTEYI
;
A
#
# COMPACT_ATOMS: atom_id res chain seq x y z
N THR A 1 -21.85 -37.21 -29.88
CA THR A 1 -21.43 -36.61 -28.60
C THR A 1 -20.16 -35.78 -28.75
N ASP A 2 -19.21 -36.18 -29.61
CA ASP A 2 -17.96 -35.43 -29.89
C ASP A 2 -18.13 -34.00 -30.42
N ILE A 3 -18.97 -33.80 -31.45
CA ILE A 3 -19.09 -32.49 -32.13
C ILE A 3 -19.60 -31.38 -31.17
N ARG A 4 -20.48 -31.72 -30.22
CA ARG A 4 -20.96 -30.77 -29.19
C ARG A 4 -19.87 -30.43 -28.17
N HIS A 5 -18.90 -31.31 -27.94
CA HIS A 5 -17.78 -31.06 -27.05
C HIS A 5 -16.73 -30.16 -27.72
N GLU A 6 -16.40 -30.42 -28.99
CA GLU A 6 -15.50 -29.56 -29.79
C GLU A 6 -16.07 -28.15 -30.01
N THR A 7 -17.36 -28.03 -30.30
CA THR A 7 -18.01 -26.72 -30.49
C THR A 7 -18.00 -25.90 -29.19
N ASN A 8 -18.19 -26.55 -28.03
CA ASN A 8 -18.08 -25.89 -26.73
C ASN A 8 -16.63 -25.48 -26.41
N LEU A 9 -15.64 -26.31 -26.74
CA LEU A 9 -14.22 -25.99 -26.49
C LEU A 9 -13.75 -24.80 -27.35
N THR A 10 -14.21 -24.73 -28.60
CA THR A 10 -13.92 -23.61 -29.51
C THR A 10 -14.61 -22.32 -29.04
N ASN A 11 -15.87 -22.40 -28.60
CA ASN A 11 -16.56 -21.24 -28.02
C ASN A 11 -15.87 -20.74 -26.74
N VAL A 12 -15.45 -21.64 -25.85
CA VAL A 12 -14.69 -21.27 -24.63
C VAL A 12 -13.36 -20.61 -24.99
N LYS A 13 -12.62 -21.14 -25.98
CA LYS A 13 -11.38 -20.50 -26.47
C LYS A 13 -11.62 -19.11 -27.05
N LEU A 14 -12.70 -18.91 -27.82
CA LEU A 14 -13.07 -17.61 -28.38
C LEU A 14 -13.43 -16.60 -27.28
N THR A 15 -14.21 -17.02 -26.27
CA THR A 15 -14.55 -16.16 -25.12
C THR A 15 -13.32 -15.81 -24.28
N ILE A 16 -12.42 -16.76 -24.03
CA ILE A 16 -11.16 -16.47 -23.33
C ILE A 16 -10.29 -15.51 -24.15
N SER A 17 -10.21 -15.72 -25.47
CA SER A 17 -9.45 -14.83 -26.35
C SER A 17 -10.02 -13.41 -26.39
N SER A 18 -11.35 -13.24 -26.38
CA SER A 18 -11.96 -11.91 -26.33
C SER A 18 -11.72 -11.21 -25.00
N LEU A 19 -11.80 -11.95 -23.88
CA LEU A 19 -11.53 -11.43 -22.53
C LEU A 19 -10.07 -10.98 -22.37
N ILE A 20 -9.11 -11.77 -22.89
CA ILE A 20 -7.69 -11.40 -22.88
C ILE A 20 -7.46 -10.11 -23.68
N LYS A 21 -8.10 -9.99 -24.84
CA LYS A 21 -7.97 -8.79 -25.67
C LYS A 21 -8.54 -7.55 -24.98
N GLU A 22 -9.70 -7.66 -24.36
CA GLU A 22 -10.33 -6.58 -23.59
C GLU A 22 -9.47 -6.16 -22.39
N GLN A 23 -8.89 -7.12 -21.66
CA GLN A 23 -7.96 -6.82 -20.57
C GLN A 23 -6.70 -6.08 -21.05
N GLU A 24 -6.13 -6.48 -22.19
CA GLU A 24 -4.97 -5.80 -22.74
C GLU A 24 -5.32 -4.39 -23.23
N GLU A 25 -6.49 -4.19 -23.86
CA GLU A 25 -6.96 -2.86 -24.25
C GLU A 25 -7.15 -1.93 -23.03
N GLN A 26 -7.78 -2.43 -21.96
CA GLN A 26 -7.92 -1.69 -20.70
C GLN A 26 -6.57 -1.33 -20.08
N LYS A 27 -5.61 -2.26 -20.11
CA LYS A 27 -4.25 -2.03 -19.62
C LYS A 27 -3.53 -0.94 -20.43
N GLN A 28 -3.61 -0.98 -21.76
CA GLN A 28 -3.00 0.04 -22.61
C GLN A 28 -3.62 1.42 -22.40
N GLN A 29 -4.95 1.49 -22.23
CA GLN A 29 -5.65 2.74 -21.92
C GLN A 29 -5.20 3.31 -20.57
N LEU A 30 -5.10 2.47 -19.54
CA LEU A 30 -4.61 2.88 -18.21
C LEU A 30 -3.18 3.44 -18.28
N LEU A 31 -2.26 2.74 -18.96
CA LEU A 31 -0.88 3.17 -19.10
C LEU A 31 -0.77 4.51 -19.85
N SER A 32 -1.58 4.71 -20.90
CA SER A 32 -1.60 5.96 -21.66
C SER A 32 -1.99 7.15 -20.79
N GLU A 33 -3.02 7.01 -19.96
CA GLU A 33 -3.50 8.06 -19.06
C GLU A 33 -2.49 8.37 -17.95
N GLN A 34 -1.92 7.34 -17.34
CA GLN A 34 -0.87 7.49 -16.33
C GLN A 34 0.36 8.21 -16.89
N ASN A 35 0.83 7.81 -18.07
CA ASN A 35 2.00 8.41 -18.72
C ASN A 35 1.74 9.87 -19.07
N ARG A 36 0.54 10.21 -19.57
CA ARG A 36 0.12 11.59 -19.84
C ARG A 36 0.15 12.47 -18.58
N LEU A 37 -0.29 11.95 -17.44
CA LEU A 37 -0.23 12.68 -16.16
C LEU A 37 1.21 12.81 -15.65
N ALA A 38 2.01 11.74 -15.74
CA ALA A 38 3.40 11.76 -15.34
C ALA A 38 4.24 12.75 -16.18
N GLU A 39 3.99 12.85 -17.48
CA GLU A 39 4.62 13.86 -18.35
C GLU A 39 4.29 15.29 -17.95
N ARG A 40 3.13 15.53 -17.34
CA ARG A 40 2.72 16.83 -16.80
C ARG A 40 3.30 17.14 -15.42
N GLY A 41 4.16 16.27 -14.88
CA GLY A 41 4.83 16.47 -13.59
C GLY A 41 4.10 15.89 -12.38
N ALA A 42 3.05 15.09 -12.59
CA ALA A 42 2.27 14.51 -11.47
C ALA A 42 3.13 13.57 -10.59
N ALA A 43 4.04 12.82 -11.21
CA ALA A 43 4.91 11.88 -10.49
C ALA A 43 5.89 12.62 -9.56
N GLU A 44 6.54 13.67 -10.08
CA GLU A 44 7.47 14.50 -9.33
C GLU A 44 6.75 15.29 -8.21
N MET A 45 5.54 15.77 -8.49
CA MET A 45 4.69 16.45 -7.51
C MET A 45 4.38 15.53 -6.31
N VAL A 46 3.98 14.28 -6.56
CA VAL A 46 3.70 13.30 -5.48
C VAL A 46 4.91 13.15 -4.56
N LEU A 47 6.11 12.98 -5.13
CA LEU A 47 7.34 12.83 -4.34
C LEU A 47 7.65 14.08 -3.50
N LEU A 48 7.48 15.27 -4.08
CA LEU A 48 7.73 16.54 -3.39
C LEU A 48 6.73 16.77 -2.25
N GLN A 49 5.45 16.51 -2.47
CA GLN A 49 4.42 16.70 -1.44
C GLN A 49 4.60 15.71 -0.29
N LEU A 50 4.94 14.46 -0.59
CA LEU A 50 5.27 13.48 0.45
C LEU A 50 6.52 13.91 1.23
N ALA A 51 7.56 14.41 0.57
CA ALA A 51 8.74 14.96 1.27
C ALA A 51 8.38 16.17 2.16
N ALA A 52 7.50 17.06 1.69
CA ALA A 52 7.06 18.25 2.41
C ALA A 52 6.22 17.93 3.65
N SER A 53 5.53 16.78 3.66
CA SER A 53 4.68 16.36 4.79
C SER A 53 5.46 15.98 6.06
N LYS A 54 6.77 15.74 5.98
CA LYS A 54 7.66 15.48 7.14
C LYS A 54 7.14 14.40 8.11
N GLY A 55 6.49 13.37 7.58
CA GLY A 55 5.95 12.29 8.41
C GLY A 55 4.61 12.60 9.07
N GLU A 56 3.90 13.64 8.65
CA GLU A 56 2.55 13.97 9.14
C GLU A 56 1.47 13.53 8.15
N SER A 57 0.41 12.90 8.67
CA SER A 57 -0.79 12.52 7.90
C SER A 57 -1.66 13.75 7.61
N THR A 58 -1.14 14.65 6.78
CA THR A 58 -1.91 15.81 6.29
C THR A 58 -2.85 15.40 5.16
N PRO A 59 -3.96 16.14 4.91
CA PRO A 59 -4.83 15.87 3.77
C PRO A 59 -4.09 15.86 2.43
N VAL A 60 -3.05 16.71 2.29
CA VAL A 60 -2.19 16.75 1.10
C VAL A 60 -1.37 15.47 0.98
N ALA A 61 -0.82 14.95 2.08
CA ALA A 61 -0.09 13.69 2.07
C ALA A 61 -0.99 12.51 1.68
N GLN A 62 -2.21 12.46 2.22
CA GLN A 62 -3.20 11.43 1.90
C GLN A 62 -3.57 11.45 0.41
N ALA A 63 -3.93 12.62 -0.12
CA ALA A 63 -4.23 12.79 -1.55
C ALA A 63 -3.01 12.47 -2.44
N SER A 64 -1.80 12.78 -1.99
CA SER A 64 -0.57 12.47 -2.72
C SER A 64 -0.30 10.96 -2.79
N ILE A 65 -0.55 10.22 -1.70
CA ILE A 65 -0.48 8.75 -1.71
C ILE A 65 -1.51 8.17 -2.67
N GLU A 66 -2.75 8.65 -2.65
CA GLU A 66 -3.81 8.17 -3.54
C GLU A 66 -3.48 8.41 -5.02
N LEU A 67 -2.99 9.62 -5.34
CA LEU A 67 -2.52 9.93 -6.69
C LEU A 67 -1.33 9.06 -7.07
N GLY A 68 -0.38 8.84 -6.16
CA GLY A 68 0.76 7.95 -6.37
C GLY A 68 0.32 6.52 -6.70
N ILE A 69 -0.65 5.98 -5.96
CA ILE A 69 -1.25 4.66 -6.23
C ILE A 69 -1.89 4.65 -7.62
N ALA A 70 -2.67 5.68 -7.98
CA ALA A 70 -3.32 5.75 -9.29
C ALA A 70 -2.32 5.80 -10.45
N LEU A 71 -1.20 6.52 -10.29
CA LEU A 71 -0.13 6.61 -11.28
C LEU A 71 0.64 5.30 -11.47
N LEU A 72 0.79 4.52 -10.39
CA LEU A 72 1.57 3.28 -10.41
C LEU A 72 0.70 2.02 -10.59
N LEU A 73 -0.62 2.17 -10.59
CA LEU A 73 -1.58 1.06 -10.64
C LEU A 73 -1.28 0.14 -11.83
N GLY A 74 -1.14 -1.16 -11.56
CA GLY A 74 -0.79 -2.15 -12.57
C GLY A 74 0.70 -2.29 -12.87
N GLY A 75 1.58 -1.62 -12.10
CA GLY A 75 3.04 -1.72 -12.22
C GLY A 75 3.59 -0.90 -13.38
N ASN A 76 3.29 0.40 -13.41
CA ASN A 76 3.77 1.29 -14.46
C ASN A 76 5.27 1.64 -14.26
N ILE A 77 6.13 0.87 -14.94
CA ILE A 77 7.59 0.98 -14.84
C ILE A 77 8.12 2.31 -15.37
N ASP A 78 7.49 2.91 -16.38
CA ASP A 78 7.92 4.21 -16.93
C ASP A 78 7.80 5.31 -15.86
N VAL A 79 6.70 5.27 -15.10
CA VAL A 79 6.47 6.19 -13.98
C VAL A 79 7.42 5.88 -12.82
N GLN A 80 7.63 4.61 -12.47
CA GLN A 80 8.61 4.22 -11.43
C GLN A 80 10.02 4.72 -11.76
N GLY A 81 10.47 4.52 -13.00
CA GLY A 81 11.77 4.97 -13.49
C GLY A 81 11.90 6.48 -13.40
N ARG A 82 10.87 7.22 -13.83
CA ARG A 82 10.82 8.69 -13.69
C ARG A 82 10.90 9.15 -12.24
N MET A 83 10.15 8.50 -11.34
CA MET A 83 10.18 8.81 -9.91
C MET A 83 11.58 8.56 -9.32
N LEU A 84 12.20 7.42 -9.63
CA LEU A 84 13.54 7.06 -9.17
C LEU A 84 14.59 8.07 -9.65
N ASP A 85 14.58 8.36 -10.95
CA ASP A 85 15.44 9.36 -11.59
C ASP A 85 15.35 10.71 -10.88
N TYR A 86 14.12 11.14 -10.57
CA TYR A 86 13.89 12.40 -9.87
C TYR A 86 14.46 12.39 -8.46
N LEU A 87 14.20 11.33 -7.68
CA LEU A 87 14.73 11.17 -6.32
C LEU A 87 16.27 11.22 -6.30
N MET A 88 16.91 10.52 -7.24
CA MET A 88 18.37 10.49 -7.38
C MET A 88 18.94 11.84 -7.81
N LYS A 89 18.36 12.47 -8.84
CA LYS A 89 18.82 13.78 -9.34
C LYS A 89 18.67 14.89 -8.31
N LYS A 90 17.59 14.88 -7.53
CA LYS A 90 17.32 15.90 -6.50
C LYS A 90 17.89 15.56 -5.12
N LYS A 91 18.40 14.33 -4.93
CA LYS A 91 18.84 13.83 -3.61
C LYS A 91 17.79 14.04 -2.53
N LEU A 92 16.54 13.71 -2.84
CA LEU A 92 15.36 14.05 -2.03
C LEU A 92 15.24 13.12 -0.81
N SER A 93 16.18 13.18 0.13
CA SER A 93 16.17 12.36 1.36
C SER A 93 14.93 12.60 2.23
N GLY A 94 14.36 13.81 2.15
CA GLY A 94 13.12 14.19 2.85
C GLY A 94 11.92 13.30 2.50
N PHE A 95 11.88 12.72 1.29
CA PHE A 95 10.85 11.76 0.91
C PHE A 95 10.89 10.51 1.79
N PHE A 96 12.09 9.95 1.98
CA PHE A 96 12.28 8.71 2.73
C PHE A 96 12.08 8.91 4.23
N THR A 97 12.62 9.99 4.80
CA THR A 97 12.40 10.31 6.22
C THR A 97 10.93 10.57 6.51
N SER A 98 10.23 11.24 5.59
CA SER A 98 8.80 11.49 5.71
C SER A 98 7.97 10.19 5.65
N LEU A 99 8.23 9.31 4.67
CA LEU A 99 7.53 8.02 4.60
C LEU A 99 7.79 7.14 5.84
N ALA A 100 9.03 7.09 6.32
CA ALA A 100 9.34 6.38 7.56
C ALA A 100 8.55 6.96 8.75
N GLY A 101 8.49 8.29 8.87
CA GLY A 101 7.68 8.97 9.89
C GLY A 101 6.19 8.65 9.80
N LEU A 102 5.64 8.60 8.57
CA LEU A 102 4.23 8.19 8.35
C LEU A 102 4.00 6.75 8.79
N THR A 103 4.87 5.80 8.39
CA THR A 103 4.74 4.40 8.80
C THR A 103 4.91 4.20 10.31
N GLN A 104 5.77 5.00 10.96
CA GLN A 104 5.97 4.95 12.40
C GLN A 104 4.70 5.40 13.15
N LYS A 105 4.01 6.42 12.66
CA LYS A 105 2.80 6.98 13.27
C LYS A 105 1.51 6.23 12.94
N CYS A 106 1.54 5.28 12.00
CA CYS A 106 0.38 4.42 11.73
C CYS A 106 -0.02 3.68 13.01
N SER A 107 -1.31 3.71 13.31
CA SER A 107 -1.84 3.05 14.50
C SER A 107 -1.81 1.52 14.39
N VAL A 108 -1.87 0.88 15.54
CA VAL A 108 -2.01 -0.57 15.69
C VAL A 108 -3.25 -0.85 16.55
N LEU A 109 -3.54 -2.12 16.79
CA LEU A 109 -4.73 -2.52 17.52
C LEU A 109 -4.56 -2.19 19.03
N ASP A 110 -4.96 -0.99 19.43
CA ASP A 110 -4.77 -0.50 20.80
C ASP A 110 -5.90 -0.97 21.72
N LEU A 111 -5.56 -1.77 22.73
CA LEU A 111 -6.57 -2.41 23.59
C LEU A 111 -7.27 -1.40 24.51
N ASP A 112 -6.55 -0.40 25.02
CA ASP A 112 -7.12 0.64 25.90
C ASP A 112 -8.14 1.49 25.14
N THR A 113 -7.82 1.86 23.91
CA THR A 113 -8.70 2.60 22.99
C THR A 113 -9.89 1.74 22.59
N PHE A 114 -9.68 0.45 22.32
CA PHE A 114 -10.75 -0.51 22.07
C PHE A 114 -11.76 -0.55 23.22
N GLU A 115 -11.30 -0.75 24.45
CA GLU A 115 -12.20 -0.84 25.61
C GLU A 115 -12.97 0.46 25.86
N ARG A 116 -12.32 1.62 25.66
CA ARG A 116 -12.97 2.93 25.76
C ARG A 116 -14.08 3.08 24.71
N CYS A 117 -13.81 2.67 23.46
CA CYS A 117 -14.79 2.70 22.39
C CYS A 117 -15.97 1.77 22.70
N ASN A 118 -15.69 0.52 23.10
CA ASN A 118 -16.72 -0.47 23.39
C ASN A 118 -17.64 -0.04 24.54
N LYS A 119 -17.09 0.58 25.60
CA LYS A 119 -17.88 1.16 26.70
C LYS A 119 -18.79 2.30 26.23
N ALA A 120 -18.30 3.17 25.35
CA ALA A 120 -19.07 4.29 24.82
C ALA A 120 -20.16 3.85 23.82
N GLU A 121 -19.89 2.84 22.99
CA GLU A 121 -20.90 2.18 22.14
C GLU A 121 -22.01 1.56 22.99
N GLY A 122 -21.67 0.94 24.13
CA GLY A 122 -22.63 0.42 25.11
C GLY A 122 -23.51 1.50 25.77
N LEU A 123 -23.10 2.78 25.71
CA LEU A 123 -23.87 3.94 26.17
C LEU A 123 -24.64 4.63 25.02
N ALA A 124 -24.66 4.04 23.82
CA ALA A 124 -25.23 4.61 22.59
C ALA A 124 -24.65 6.00 22.22
N VAL A 125 -23.42 6.29 22.66
CA VAL A 125 -22.69 7.48 22.21
C VAL A 125 -22.17 7.16 20.80
N GLY A 126 -22.69 7.84 19.78
CA GLY A 126 -22.25 7.65 18.40
C GLY A 126 -20.79 8.07 18.23
N LEU A 127 -19.87 7.11 18.29
CA LEU A 127 -18.43 7.32 18.09
C LEU A 127 -17.97 7.08 16.64
N SER A 128 -18.85 6.59 15.76
CA SER A 128 -18.51 6.18 14.39
C SER A 128 -17.87 7.28 13.55
N ASP A 129 -18.14 8.54 13.89
CA ASP A 129 -17.76 9.70 13.08
C ASP A 129 -16.62 10.52 13.70
N MET A 130 -16.00 10.04 14.78
CA MET A 130 -14.90 10.74 15.45
C MET A 130 -13.52 10.22 15.03
N GLU A 131 -12.88 10.96 14.11
CA GLU A 131 -11.48 10.75 13.72
C GLU A 131 -10.54 10.82 14.92
N GLY A 132 -9.59 9.88 15.02
CA GLY A 132 -8.60 9.83 16.09
C GLY A 132 -9.10 9.30 17.44
N ILE A 133 -10.39 9.00 17.58
CA ILE A 133 -10.99 8.45 18.82
C ILE A 133 -11.22 6.95 18.70
N THR A 134 -11.53 6.47 17.49
CA THR A 134 -11.80 5.05 17.23
C THR A 134 -10.52 4.24 17.02
N ASN A 135 -10.54 2.97 17.44
CA ASN A 135 -9.41 2.09 17.23
C ASN A 135 -9.18 1.82 15.73
N LEU A 136 -7.91 1.84 15.30
CA LEU A 136 -7.52 1.67 13.90
C LEU A 136 -8.25 2.65 12.95
N TYR A 137 -8.48 3.89 13.38
CA TYR A 137 -9.17 4.91 12.57
C TYR A 137 -8.43 5.20 11.25
N ASP A 138 -7.11 5.09 11.24
CA ASP A 138 -6.23 5.33 10.09
C ASP A 138 -5.98 4.07 9.24
N ALA A 139 -6.64 2.94 9.53
CA ALA A 139 -6.39 1.65 8.86
C ALA A 139 -6.39 1.73 7.33
N ASP A 140 -7.33 2.49 6.75
CA ASP A 140 -7.41 2.66 5.30
C ASP A 140 -6.19 3.43 4.76
N PHE A 141 -5.77 4.49 5.45
CA PHE A 141 -4.59 5.26 5.09
C PHE A 141 -3.30 4.46 5.28
N THR A 142 -3.17 3.70 6.36
CA THR A 142 -2.06 2.77 6.59
C THR A 142 -1.95 1.76 5.44
N CYS A 143 -3.06 1.15 5.03
CA CYS A 143 -3.10 0.26 3.86
C CYS A 143 -2.64 0.98 2.59
N LYS A 144 -3.07 2.22 2.36
CA LYS A 144 -2.67 3.03 1.20
C LYS A 144 -1.17 3.33 1.20
N ILE A 145 -0.56 3.66 2.33
CA ILE A 145 0.90 3.87 2.44
C ILE A 145 1.65 2.61 1.99
N PHE A 146 1.30 1.45 2.56
CA PHE A 146 1.97 0.19 2.20
C PHE A 146 1.66 -0.24 0.77
N ARG A 147 0.46 0.05 0.25
CA ARG A 147 0.12 -0.20 -1.16
C ARG A 147 0.92 0.68 -2.11
N PHE A 148 1.12 1.95 -1.77
CA PHE A 148 1.99 2.84 -2.53
C PHE A 148 3.44 2.32 -2.55
N LEU A 149 3.99 1.96 -1.38
CA LEU A 149 5.33 1.39 -1.29
C LEU A 149 5.48 0.09 -2.09
N GLN A 150 4.48 -0.79 -2.05
CA GLN A 150 4.44 -2.00 -2.87
C GLN A 150 4.53 -1.65 -4.36
N LEU A 151 3.71 -0.69 -4.81
CA LEU A 151 3.62 -0.29 -6.21
C LEU A 151 4.85 0.43 -6.75
N LEU A 152 5.73 0.96 -5.88
CA LEU A 152 7.02 1.51 -6.29
C LEU A 152 7.99 0.41 -6.78
N CYS A 153 7.80 -0.82 -6.32
CA CYS A 153 8.64 -1.98 -6.67
C CYS A 153 7.89 -3.05 -7.48
N GLU A 154 6.57 -2.97 -7.62
CA GLU A 154 5.78 -3.93 -8.39
C GLU A 154 6.14 -3.86 -9.89
N GLY A 155 6.52 -4.98 -10.53
CA GLY A 155 6.82 -4.99 -11.97
C GLY A 155 8.01 -5.85 -12.43
N HIS A 156 8.71 -6.51 -11.51
CA HIS A 156 9.86 -7.39 -11.80
C HIS A 156 9.59 -8.51 -12.83
N ASN A 157 8.32 -8.85 -13.08
CA ASN A 157 7.90 -10.00 -13.90
C ASN A 157 7.77 -9.73 -15.41
N LEU A 158 8.15 -8.55 -15.91
CA LEU A 158 7.96 -8.18 -17.32
C LEU A 158 9.10 -8.62 -18.28
N GLY A 159 10.02 -9.48 -17.84
CA GLY A 159 10.92 -10.27 -18.71
C GLY A 159 11.93 -9.50 -19.57
N LYS A 160 11.94 -8.16 -19.56
CA LYS A 160 12.96 -7.36 -20.25
C LYS A 160 14.18 -7.27 -19.34
N PHE A 161 15.35 -7.67 -19.83
CA PHE A 161 16.62 -7.61 -19.08
C PHE A 161 16.92 -6.21 -18.50
N LEU A 162 16.48 -5.16 -19.21
CA LEU A 162 16.53 -3.78 -18.74
C LEU A 162 15.54 -3.49 -17.60
N HIS A 163 14.34 -4.11 -17.58
CA HIS A 163 13.37 -3.97 -16.50
C HIS A 163 13.89 -4.53 -15.17
N HIS A 164 14.54 -5.69 -15.19
CA HIS A 164 15.07 -6.27 -13.96
C HIS A 164 16.13 -5.36 -13.32
N LEU A 165 16.96 -4.70 -14.14
CA LEU A 165 17.97 -3.76 -13.62
C LEU A 165 17.35 -2.52 -12.94
N PHE A 166 16.25 -1.98 -13.47
CA PHE A 166 15.59 -0.79 -12.92
C PHE A 166 14.75 -1.08 -11.68
N CYS A 167 13.98 -2.18 -11.65
CA CYS A 167 13.20 -2.53 -10.46
C CYS A 167 14.13 -2.88 -9.28
N THR A 168 15.23 -3.59 -9.53
CA THR A 168 16.28 -3.81 -8.52
C THR A 168 16.88 -2.50 -8.04
N ALA A 169 17.07 -1.51 -8.93
CA ALA A 169 17.57 -0.20 -8.53
C ALA A 169 16.62 0.56 -7.60
N PHE A 170 15.29 0.47 -7.79
CA PHE A 170 14.35 1.09 -6.86
C PHE A 170 14.34 0.37 -5.50
N GLN A 171 14.32 -0.97 -5.49
CA GLN A 171 14.40 -1.77 -4.26
C GLN A 171 15.68 -1.45 -3.46
N ASP A 172 16.84 -1.38 -4.13
CA ASP A 172 18.10 -0.99 -3.50
C ASP A 172 18.03 0.44 -2.96
N TYR A 173 17.41 1.34 -3.73
CA TYR A 173 17.20 2.72 -3.30
C TYR A 173 16.16 2.87 -2.19
N LEU A 174 15.30 1.88 -1.89
CA LEU A 174 14.51 1.86 -0.64
C LEU A 174 15.31 1.39 0.57
N ARG A 175 16.36 0.57 0.36
CA ARG A 175 17.27 0.09 1.42
C ARG A 175 18.29 1.14 1.80
N THR A 176 18.91 1.76 0.81
CA THR A 176 20.01 2.70 1.01
C THR A 176 20.07 3.75 -0.09
N GLN A 177 20.15 5.02 0.29
CA GLN A 177 20.24 6.13 -0.65
C GLN A 177 21.68 6.65 -0.73
N ALA A 178 22.56 5.84 -1.32
CA ALA A 178 23.97 6.21 -1.51
C ALA A 178 24.07 7.54 -2.27
N GLY A 179 24.74 8.53 -1.67
CA GLY A 179 24.89 9.88 -2.22
C GLY A 179 23.98 10.96 -1.60
N ASN A 180 23.03 10.57 -0.74
CA ASN A 180 22.27 11.49 0.13
C ASN A 180 23.00 11.71 1.46
N THR A 181 22.68 12.81 2.16
CA THR A 181 23.23 13.12 3.50
C THR A 181 22.62 12.26 4.61
N VAL A 182 21.39 11.79 4.40
CA VAL A 182 20.65 10.90 5.30
C VAL A 182 20.14 9.73 4.49
N SER A 183 20.32 8.52 5.02
CA SER A 183 19.82 7.27 4.46
C SER A 183 18.79 6.67 5.41
N VAL A 184 17.66 6.23 4.86
CA VAL A 184 16.57 5.61 5.61
C VAL A 184 16.26 4.28 4.94
N ASN A 185 16.23 3.22 5.75
CA ASN A 185 15.88 1.90 5.27
C ASN A 185 14.37 1.67 5.47
N LEU A 186 13.60 1.92 4.42
CA LEU A 186 12.14 1.77 4.46
C LEU A 186 11.68 0.32 4.59
N ILE A 187 12.53 -0.65 4.23
CA ILE A 187 12.26 -2.07 4.47
C ILE A 187 12.28 -2.34 5.97
N ILE A 188 13.29 -1.85 6.69
CA ILE A 188 13.35 -1.98 8.16
C ILE A 188 12.15 -1.27 8.80
N SER A 189 11.78 -0.06 8.36
CA SER A 189 10.58 0.62 8.86
C SER A 189 9.28 -0.17 8.62
N THR A 190 9.19 -0.88 7.49
CA THR A 190 8.05 -1.77 7.19
C THR A 190 8.01 -2.96 8.15
N VAL A 191 9.17 -3.58 8.42
CA VAL A 191 9.28 -4.70 9.37
C VAL A 191 8.99 -4.25 10.80
N ASP A 192 9.48 -3.08 11.22
CA ASP A 192 9.18 -2.49 12.53
C ASP A 192 7.68 -2.30 12.75
N TYR A 193 6.97 -1.74 11.76
CA TYR A 193 5.50 -1.65 11.82
C TYR A 193 4.84 -3.03 11.94
N LEU A 194 5.32 -4.02 11.19
CA LEU A 194 4.78 -5.38 11.25
C LEU A 194 4.94 -6.01 12.64
N LEU A 195 6.07 -5.81 13.30
CA LEU A 195 6.31 -6.30 14.65
C LEU A 195 5.35 -5.64 15.66
N ARG A 196 5.21 -4.31 15.62
CA ARG A 196 4.24 -3.60 16.47
C ARG A 196 2.81 -4.08 16.25
N LEU A 197 2.42 -4.31 14.99
CA LEU A 197 1.10 -4.85 14.66
C LEU A 197 0.93 -6.28 15.21
N GLN A 198 1.96 -7.13 15.08
CA GLN A 198 1.94 -8.50 15.56
C GLN A 198 1.86 -8.60 17.10
N GLU A 199 2.57 -7.74 17.82
CA GLU A 199 2.46 -7.60 19.28
C GLU A 199 1.04 -7.18 19.68
N SER A 200 0.49 -6.15 19.04
CA SER A 200 -0.88 -5.69 19.34
C SER A 200 -1.96 -6.75 19.10
N ILE A 201 -1.78 -7.59 18.06
CA ILE A 201 -2.66 -8.72 17.76
C ILE A 201 -2.55 -9.80 18.85
N MET A 202 -1.35 -10.03 19.39
CA MET A 202 -1.14 -10.99 20.48
C MET A 202 -1.81 -10.53 21.77
N ASP A 203 -1.72 -9.25 22.12
CA ASP A 203 -2.41 -8.68 23.28
C ASP A 203 -3.93 -8.81 23.14
N PHE A 204 -4.46 -8.56 21.95
CA PHE A 204 -5.88 -8.73 21.66
C PHE A 204 -6.32 -10.20 21.77
N TYR A 205 -5.49 -11.16 21.34
CA TYR A 205 -5.76 -12.58 21.55
C TYR A 205 -5.86 -12.91 23.04
N TRP A 206 -4.93 -12.43 23.87
CA TRP A 206 -4.99 -12.66 25.32
C TRP A 206 -6.24 -12.05 25.95
N HIS A 207 -6.66 -10.86 25.51
CA HIS A 207 -7.89 -10.22 26.00
C HIS A 207 -9.16 -11.07 25.78
N TYR A 208 -9.23 -11.84 24.69
CA TYR A 208 -10.37 -12.73 24.39
C TYR A 208 -10.15 -14.18 24.81
N SER A 209 -8.94 -14.59 25.18
CA SER A 209 -8.60 -16.00 25.50
C SER A 209 -9.48 -16.64 26.59
N ASN A 210 -9.92 -15.87 27.58
CA ASN A 210 -10.76 -16.32 28.69
C ASN A 210 -12.26 -16.05 28.45
N LYS A 211 -12.63 -15.60 27.25
CA LYS A 211 -14.02 -15.30 26.87
C LYS A 211 -14.53 -16.37 25.90
N ASP A 212 -15.74 -16.85 26.13
CA ASP A 212 -16.35 -17.88 25.27
C ASP A 212 -16.72 -17.35 23.88
N THR A 213 -16.94 -16.03 23.75
CA THR A 213 -17.34 -15.38 22.49
C THR A 213 -16.63 -14.05 22.28
N ILE A 214 -16.30 -13.75 21.03
CA ILE A 214 -15.82 -12.43 20.59
C ILE A 214 -17.04 -11.60 20.17
N ASP A 215 -17.20 -10.40 20.73
CA ASP A 215 -18.24 -9.46 20.34
C ASP A 215 -17.99 -8.87 18.94
N GLU A 216 -19.02 -8.23 18.38
CA GLU A 216 -18.96 -7.74 17.00
C GLU A 216 -17.96 -6.59 16.83
N SER A 217 -17.81 -5.72 17.84
CA SER A 217 -16.80 -4.66 17.85
C SER A 217 -15.40 -5.27 17.81
N GLY A 218 -15.16 -6.29 18.63
CA GLY A 218 -13.93 -7.05 18.64
C GLY A 218 -13.58 -7.70 17.29
N LYS A 219 -14.55 -8.35 16.64
CA LYS A 219 -14.35 -8.94 15.30
C LYS A 219 -14.01 -7.86 14.27
N ASN A 220 -14.71 -6.74 14.27
CA ASN A 220 -14.50 -5.66 13.31
C ASN A 220 -13.10 -5.05 13.44
N SER A 221 -12.65 -4.75 14.66
CA SER A 221 -11.30 -4.25 14.91
C SER A 221 -10.23 -5.28 14.49
N PHE A 222 -10.44 -6.55 14.80
CA PHE A 222 -9.52 -7.63 14.40
C PHE A 222 -9.42 -7.77 12.87
N VAL A 223 -10.55 -7.77 12.16
CA VAL A 223 -10.56 -7.86 10.68
C VAL A 223 -9.82 -6.68 10.05
N ARG A 224 -9.93 -5.46 10.61
CA ARG A 224 -9.14 -4.30 10.15
C ARG A 224 -7.65 -4.52 10.34
N ALA A 225 -7.21 -5.00 11.51
CA ALA A 225 -5.80 -5.32 11.77
C ALA A 225 -5.25 -6.37 10.78
N ILE A 226 -6.02 -7.44 10.52
CA ILE A 226 -5.65 -8.48 9.55
C ILE A 226 -5.57 -7.92 8.13
N LYS A 227 -6.47 -7.00 7.73
CA LYS A 227 -6.42 -6.35 6.42
C LYS A 227 -5.11 -5.54 6.25
N ILE A 228 -4.69 -4.82 7.28
CA ILE A 228 -3.41 -4.11 7.28
C ILE A 228 -2.25 -5.10 7.16
N GLY A 229 -2.21 -6.13 8.00
CA GLY A 229 -1.17 -7.15 7.98
C GLY A 229 -1.03 -7.81 6.59
N LYS A 230 -2.16 -8.17 5.96
CA LYS A 230 -2.18 -8.70 4.59
C LYS A 230 -1.52 -7.74 3.59
N GLN A 231 -1.80 -6.44 3.68
CA GLN A 231 -1.20 -5.46 2.78
C GLN A 231 0.31 -5.31 3.05
N VAL A 232 0.74 -5.30 4.31
CA VAL A 232 2.16 -5.24 4.69
C VAL A 232 2.93 -6.44 4.13
N PHE A 233 2.39 -7.66 4.25
CA PHE A 233 3.01 -8.85 3.69
C PHE A 233 3.16 -8.76 2.16
N ARG A 234 2.14 -8.26 1.45
CA ARG A 234 2.23 -8.04 -0.01
C ARG A 234 3.30 -7.03 -0.37
N SER A 235 3.50 -5.99 0.44
CA SER A 235 4.58 -5.02 0.23
C SER A 235 5.95 -5.67 0.43
N LEU A 236 6.12 -6.46 1.49
CA LEU A 236 7.39 -7.16 1.78
C LEU A 236 7.78 -8.15 0.68
N THR A 237 6.82 -8.85 0.07
CA THR A 237 7.12 -9.78 -1.03
C THR A 237 7.59 -9.09 -2.31
N GLU A 238 7.23 -7.83 -2.53
CA GLU A 238 7.72 -7.05 -3.68
C GLU A 238 9.08 -6.38 -3.42
N TYR A 239 9.60 -6.46 -2.19
CA TYR A 239 10.92 -5.91 -1.84
C TYR A 239 12.07 -6.92 -2.01
N ILE A 240 11.77 -8.19 -2.26
CA ILE A 240 12.71 -9.32 -2.38
C ILE A 240 12.74 -9.86 -3.80
#